data_AF-A0A0G1J4G8-F1
#
_entry.id   AF-A0A0G1J4G8-F1
#
_cell.length_a   1.000
_cell.length_b   1.000
_cell.length_c   1.000
_cell.angle_alpha   90.00
_cell.angle_beta   90.00
_cell.angle_gamma   90.00
#
_symmetry.space_group_name_H-M   'P 1'
#
loop_
_entity.id
_entity.type
_entity.pdbx_description
1 polymer ?
#
loop_
_entity_poly.entity_id
_entity_poly.type
_entity_poly.pdbx_seq_one_letter_code
_entity_poly.pdbx_strand_id
1 'polypeptide(L)' 'MKPGLKDKNPKNPKYHFEGTKQSESGKTIYMVLELKTGKTLEWSEETFNKNKSKVEY' A
#
# COMPACT_ATOMS: atom_id res chain seq x y z
N MET A 1 -13.69 -24.05 17.81
CA MET A 1 -13.95 -22.68 17.31
C MET A 1 -12.75 -22.27 16.46
N LYS A 2 -12.92 -21.91 15.19
CA LYS A 2 -11.83 -21.26 14.41
C LYS A 2 -12.12 -19.74 14.36
N PRO A 3 -11.59 -18.93 15.28
CA PRO A 3 -11.56 -17.50 15.05
C PRO A 3 -10.13 -17.08 14.68
N GLY A 4 -10.03 -16.28 13.63
CA GLY A 4 -8.79 -15.62 13.24
C GLY A 4 -8.09 -16.34 12.11
N LEU A 5 -8.59 -16.16 10.88
CA LEU A 5 -7.67 -15.65 9.87
C LEU A 5 -6.98 -14.47 10.54
N LYS A 6 -5.75 -14.67 11.03
CA LYS A 6 -4.91 -13.57 11.45
C LYS A 6 -4.80 -12.71 10.22
N ASP A 7 -5.56 -11.62 10.22
CA ASP A 7 -5.35 -10.47 9.37
C ASP A 7 -3.85 -10.36 9.19
N LYS A 8 -3.37 -10.69 7.98
CA LYS A 8 -1.99 -10.39 7.56
C LYS A 8 -1.83 -8.88 7.36
N ASN A 9 -2.63 -8.11 8.06
CA ASN A 9 -2.53 -6.69 8.11
C ASN A 9 -1.27 -6.38 8.93
N PRO A 10 -0.42 -5.45 8.46
CA PRO A 10 0.80 -5.13 9.18
C PRO A 10 0.45 -4.80 10.63
N LYS A 11 1.20 -5.33 11.61
CA LYS A 11 1.00 -4.96 13.03
C LYS A 11 1.14 -3.46 13.28
N ASN A 12 1.78 -2.74 12.36
CA ASN A 12 1.92 -1.29 12.36
C ASN A 12 2.04 -0.80 10.91
N PRO A 13 0.93 -0.59 10.19
CA PRO A 13 0.98 -0.13 8.82
C PRO A 13 1.48 1.31 8.80
N LYS A 14 2.44 1.58 7.91
CA LYS A 14 2.96 2.95 7.70
C LYS A 14 2.21 3.64 6.56
N TYR A 15 1.64 2.83 5.68
CA TYR A 15 0.95 3.29 4.49
C TYR A 15 -0.37 2.56 4.36
N HIS A 16 -1.35 3.20 3.77
CA HIS A 16 -2.64 2.62 3.39
C HIS A 16 -2.73 2.65 1.86
N PHE A 17 -3.12 1.54 1.24
CA PHE A 17 -3.27 1.47 -0.19
C PHE A 17 -4.56 2.17 -0.63
N GLU A 18 -4.45 3.23 -1.43
CA GLU A 18 -5.62 3.96 -1.92
C GLU A 18 -6.07 3.46 -3.30
N GLY A 19 -5.15 2.98 -4.14
CA GLY A 19 -5.48 2.47 -5.46
C GLY A 19 -4.31 2.47 -6.43
N THR A 20 -4.61 2.24 -7.70
CA THR A 20 -3.64 2.34 -8.80
C THR A 20 -4.13 3.30 -9.87
N LYS A 21 -3.19 3.94 -10.54
CA LYS A 21 -3.43 4.72 -11.76
C LYS A 21 -2.43 4.35 -12.84
N GLN A 22 -2.77 4.62 -14.09
CA GLN A 22 -1.89 4.39 -15.22
C GLN A 22 -1.21 5.70 -15.59
N SER A 23 0.12 5.70 -15.65
CA SER A 23 0.91 6.82 -16.14
C SER A 23 0.75 6.97 -17.66
N GLU A 24 1.05 8.15 -18.21
CA GLU A 24 1.02 8.43 -19.65
C GLU A 24 1.90 7.47 -20.47
N SER A 25 2.97 6.93 -19.88
CA SER A 25 3.80 5.90 -20.50
C SER A 25 3.24 4.47 -20.37
N GLY A 26 2.00 4.29 -19.91
CA GLY A 26 1.37 2.98 -19.71
C GLY A 26 1.81 2.23 -18.45
N LYS A 27 2.61 2.85 -17.57
CA LYS A 27 3.11 2.21 -16.34
C LYS A 27 2.10 2.32 -15.21
N THR A 28 1.93 1.25 -14.43
CA THR A 28 1.09 1.26 -13.22
C THR A 28 1.79 2.01 -12.08
N ILE A 29 1.11 3.00 -11.54
CA ILE A 29 1.51 3.78 -10.37
C ILE A 29 0.55 3.43 -9.23
N TYR A 30 1.10 2.98 -8.12
CA TYR A 30 0.38 2.63 -6.90
C TYR A 30 0.29 3.87 -6.02
N MET A 31 -0.93 4.29 -5.71
CA MET A 31 -1.21 5.40 -4.82
C MET A 31 -1.36 4.84 -3.41
N VAL A 32 -0.55 5.35 -2.49
CA VAL A 32 -0.58 4.95 -1.08
C VAL A 32 -0.61 6.18 -0.19
N LEU A 33 -1.45 6.19 0.83
CA LEU A 33 -1.52 7.24 1.84
C LEU A 33 -0.53 6.93 2.96
N GLU A 34 0.42 7.82 3.23
CA GLU A 34 1.26 7.71 4.43
C GLU A 34 0.45 8.08 5.67
N LEU A 35 0.11 7.09 6.51
CA LEU A 35 -0.76 7.25 7.67
C LEU A 35 -0.23 8.24 8.72
N LYS A 36 1.10 8.40 8.80
CA LYS A 36 1.73 9.33 9.75
C LYS A 36 1.51 10.79 9.36
N THR A 37 1.54 11.10 8.07
CA THR A 37 1.52 12.49 7.56
C THR A 37 0.22 12.83 6.83
N GLY A 38 -0.61 11.83 6.52
CA GLY A 38 -1.81 12.00 5.69
C GLY A 38 -1.51 12.33 4.23
N LYS A 39 -0.27 12.09 3.76
CA LYS A 39 0.15 12.45 2.41
C LYS A 39 0.03 11.26 1.47
N THR A 40 -0.67 11.43 0.35
CA THR A 40 -0.67 10.45 -0.73
C THR A 40 0.68 10.47 -1.44
N LEU A 41 1.29 9.29 -1.56
CA LEU A 41 2.53 9.01 -2.26
C LEU A 41 2.23 8.17 -3.48
N GLU A 42 2.97 8.44 -4.55
CA GLU A 42 2.88 7.72 -5.80
C GLU A 42 4.10 6.83 -5.96
N TRP A 43 3.88 5.53 -6.01
CA TRP A 43 4.95 4.55 -6.10
C TRP A 43 4.86 3.78 -7.40
N SER A 44 6.01 3.61 -8.04
CA SER A 44 6.18 2.58 -9.05
C SER A 44 5.96 1.19 -8.43
N GLU A 45 5.61 0.20 -9.25
CA GLU A 45 5.43 -1.18 -8.83
C GLU A 45 6.60 -1.73 -8.00
N GLU A 46 7.84 -1.41 -8.37
CA GLU A 46 9.03 -1.85 -7.63
C GLU A 46 9.04 -1.28 -6.20
N THR A 47 8.77 0.01 -6.05
CA THR A 47 8.71 0.68 -4.74
C THR A 47 7.56 0.14 -3.90
N PHE A 48 6.41 -0.14 -4.52
CA PHE A 48 5.26 -0.72 -3.85
C PHE A 48 5.57 -2.13 -3.33
N ASN A 49 6.12 -3.01 -4.17
CA ASN A 49 6.49 -4.37 -3.77
C ASN A 49 7.54 -4.38 -2.64
N LYS A 50 8.53 -3.48 -2.66
CA LYS A 50 9.51 -3.32 -1.57
C LYS A 50 8.87 -2.89 -0.24
N ASN A 51 7.76 -2.15 -0.29
CA ASN A 51 7.08 -1.62 0.89
C ASN A 51 5.78 -2.37 1.25
N LYS A 52 5.42 -3.41 0.50
CA LYS A 52 4.17 -4.17 0.63
C LYS A 52 3.89 -4.65 2.06
N SER A 53 4.92 -5.05 2.81
CA SER A 53 4.81 -5.48 4.21
C SER A 53 4.46 -4.36 5.20
N LYS A 54 4.46 -3.09 4.76
CA LYS A 54 4.13 -1.89 5.54
C LYS A 54 2.87 -1.19 5.04
N VAL A 55 2.25 -1.74 3.99
CA VAL A 55 1.03 -1.24 3.37
C VAL A 55 -0.15 -2.03 3.93
N GLU A 56 -1.12 -1.33 4.50
CA GLU A 56 -2.46 -1.85 4.82
C GLU A 56 -3.34 -1.77 3.56
N TYR A 57 -4.22 -2.76 3.41
CA TYR A 57 -5.08 -2.97 2.24
C TYR A 57 -6.56 -2.85 2.62
#